data_AF-A0A2D9U5U7-F1
#
_entry.id   AF-A0A2D9U5U7-F1
#
_cell.length_a   1.000
_cell.length_b   1.000
_cell.length_c   1.000
_cell.angle_alpha   90.00
_cell.angle_beta   90.00
_cell.angle_gamma   90.00
#
_symmetry.space_group_name_H-M   'P 1'
#
loop_
_entity.id
_entity.type
_entity.pdbx_description
1 polymer ?
#
loop_
_entity_poly.entity_id
_entity_poly.type
_entity_poly.pdbx_seq_one_letter_code
_entity_poly.pdbx_strand_id
1 'polypeptide(L)'
;DAFARFQIIDPLKFYISVGNERVARSRLSTIINSRIRSVLGTQRLQTLLSEDRTKQMSLIQDGVNNEAEKFGIKIVDVRIKRADLPPANSEAIYRRMQTEREREAKEFRAKGAEMAITITSTADKEVTVILAEAEKESQIMKGEGDGMRNKIFAEAFGKDPEFFAFYRAMQAYEKALIGGETSLILSPDSEFFKFFGNIKPKSE
;
A
#
# COMPACT_ATOMS: atom_id res chain seq x y z
N ASP A 1 22.64 -30.65 -26.76
CA ASP A 1 23.86 -31.33 -26.29
C ASP A 1 23.88 -31.60 -24.79
N ALA A 2 24.28 -32.81 -24.43
CA ALA A 2 24.51 -33.24 -23.05
C ALA A 2 25.83 -34.00 -22.94
N PHE A 3 26.45 -33.98 -21.77
CA PHE A 3 27.61 -34.79 -21.44
C PHE A 3 27.31 -35.64 -20.21
N ALA A 4 27.95 -36.80 -20.12
CA ALA A 4 27.84 -37.69 -18.99
C ALA A 4 29.20 -38.26 -18.62
N ARG A 5 29.38 -38.50 -17.32
CA ARG A 5 30.52 -39.23 -16.76
C ARG A 5 30.03 -40.59 -16.30
N PHE A 6 30.76 -41.63 -16.67
CA PHE A 6 30.41 -43.00 -16.31
C PHE A 6 31.64 -43.76 -15.79
N GLN A 7 31.38 -44.79 -15.01
CA GLN A 7 32.37 -45.69 -14.44
C GLN A 7 31.95 -47.13 -14.73
N ILE A 8 32.89 -47.97 -15.14
CA ILE A 8 32.67 -49.41 -15.30
C ILE A 8 32.79 -50.06 -13.93
N ILE A 9 31.72 -50.71 -13.46
CA ILE A 9 31.70 -51.42 -12.17
C ILE A 9 31.93 -52.90 -12.38
N ASP A 10 31.35 -53.47 -13.44
CA ASP A 10 31.46 -54.89 -13.77
C ASP A 10 32.15 -55.05 -15.14
N PRO A 11 33.48 -55.25 -15.15
CA PRO A 11 34.24 -55.40 -16.38
C PRO A 11 33.82 -56.61 -17.22
N LEU A 12 33.37 -57.71 -16.58
CA LEU A 12 32.96 -58.92 -17.27
C LEU A 12 31.65 -58.68 -18.02
N LYS A 13 30.65 -58.12 -17.34
CA LYS A 13 29.37 -57.75 -17.94
C LYS A 13 29.51 -56.67 -19.01
N PHE A 14 30.43 -55.72 -18.81
CA PHE A 14 30.79 -54.73 -19.81
C PHE A 14 31.35 -55.37 -21.07
N TYR A 15 32.33 -56.28 -20.93
CA TYR A 15 32.95 -56.95 -22.06
C TYR A 15 31.94 -57.82 -22.84
N ILE A 16 31.07 -58.56 -22.15
CA ILE A 16 30.06 -59.40 -22.80
C ILE A 16 29.01 -58.57 -23.54
N SER A 17 28.58 -57.43 -22.97
CA SER A 17 27.45 -56.67 -23.48
C SER A 17 27.80 -55.63 -24.55
N VAL A 18 28.91 -54.91 -24.38
CA VAL A 18 29.33 -53.81 -25.26
C VAL A 18 30.72 -54.02 -25.87
N GLY A 19 31.54 -54.91 -25.30
CA GLY A 19 32.84 -55.33 -25.87
C GLY A 19 33.94 -54.28 -25.70
N ASN A 20 33.73 -53.07 -26.22
CA ASN A 20 34.71 -51.99 -26.15
C ASN A 20 34.07 -50.64 -25.79
N GLU A 21 34.91 -49.71 -25.36
CA GLU A 21 34.51 -48.38 -24.90
C GLU A 21 33.80 -47.56 -25.99
N ARG A 22 34.19 -47.71 -27.25
CA ARG A 22 33.57 -46.97 -28.38
C ARG A 22 32.10 -47.35 -28.54
N VAL A 23 31.80 -48.65 -28.49
CA VAL A 23 30.42 -49.16 -28.56
C VAL A 23 29.63 -48.74 -27.31
N ALA A 24 30.24 -48.82 -26.12
CA ALA A 24 29.62 -48.37 -24.88
C ALA A 24 29.25 -46.88 -24.94
N ARG A 25 30.16 -46.01 -25.39
CA ARG A 25 29.90 -44.57 -25.57
C ARG A 25 28.75 -44.30 -26.53
N SER A 26 28.69 -45.02 -27.65
CA SER A 26 27.60 -44.87 -28.62
C SER A 26 26.25 -45.30 -28.03
N ARG A 27 26.18 -46.45 -27.36
CA ARG A 27 24.94 -46.93 -26.72
C ARG A 27 24.47 -46.02 -25.60
N LEU A 28 25.37 -45.61 -24.72
CA LEU A 28 25.06 -44.68 -23.63
C LEU A 28 24.58 -43.33 -24.17
N SER A 29 25.22 -42.79 -25.21
CA SER A 29 24.78 -41.54 -25.84
C SER A 29 23.34 -41.61 -26.34
N THR A 30 22.96 -42.72 -26.99
CA THR A 30 21.57 -42.91 -27.45
C THR A 30 20.58 -42.97 -26.29
N ILE A 31 20.91 -43.71 -25.22
CA ILE A 31 20.06 -43.84 -24.03
C ILE A 31 19.89 -42.50 -23.33
N ILE A 32 21.00 -41.79 -23.07
CA ILE A 32 21.00 -40.48 -22.42
C ILE A 32 20.14 -39.50 -23.23
N ASN A 33 20.34 -39.41 -24.55
CA ASN A 33 19.56 -38.51 -25.39
C ASN A 33 18.07 -38.88 -25.47
N SER A 34 17.73 -40.17 -25.35
CA SER A 34 16.34 -40.63 -25.29
C SER A 34 15.67 -40.23 -23.96
N ARG A 35 16.35 -40.50 -22.83
CA ARG A 35 15.83 -40.16 -21.48
C ARG A 35 15.69 -38.68 -21.27
N ILE A 36 16.68 -37.88 -21.69
CA ILE A 36 16.59 -36.42 -21.67
C ILE A 36 15.35 -35.97 -22.45
N ARG A 37 15.16 -36.44 -23.70
CA ARG A 37 13.97 -36.05 -24.49
C ARG A 37 12.65 -36.46 -23.84
N SER A 38 12.58 -37.62 -23.21
CA SER A 38 11.37 -38.10 -22.53
C SER A 38 11.00 -37.23 -21.31
N VAL A 39 11.98 -36.86 -20.49
CA VAL A 39 11.75 -35.98 -19.33
C VAL A 39 11.44 -34.55 -19.76
N LEU A 40 12.15 -34.03 -20.78
CA LEU A 40 11.87 -32.71 -21.35
C LEU A 40 10.50 -32.63 -22.02
N GLY A 41 10.00 -33.73 -22.60
CA GLY A 41 8.70 -33.79 -23.27
C GLY A 41 7.50 -33.93 -22.32
N THR A 42 7.74 -34.43 -21.10
CA THR A 42 6.69 -34.62 -20.09
C THR A 42 6.59 -33.46 -19.10
N GLN A 43 7.65 -32.65 -18.98
CA GLN A 43 7.72 -31.53 -18.05
C GLN A 43 7.53 -30.18 -18.74
N ARG A 44 6.88 -29.24 -18.04
CA ARG A 44 6.72 -27.87 -18.55
C ARG A 44 8.08 -27.18 -18.59
N LEU A 45 8.42 -26.51 -19.70
CA LEU A 45 9.72 -25.83 -19.89
C LEU A 45 10.13 -24.90 -18.74
N GLN A 46 9.14 -24.28 -18.08
CA GLN A 46 9.32 -23.39 -16.94
C GLN A 46 10.05 -24.09 -15.77
N THR A 47 9.74 -25.36 -15.51
CA THR A 47 10.33 -26.16 -14.42
C THR A 47 11.80 -26.52 -14.64
N LEU A 48 12.24 -26.51 -15.90
CA LEU A 48 13.63 -26.80 -16.30
C LEU A 48 14.58 -25.62 -16.07
N LEU A 49 14.02 -24.42 -15.86
CA LEU A 49 14.74 -23.17 -15.62
C LEU A 49 14.65 -22.70 -14.16
N SER A 50 13.99 -23.47 -13.30
CA SER A 50 13.74 -23.16 -11.88
C SER A 50 14.46 -24.15 -10.95
N GLU A 51 14.20 -24.06 -9.64
CA GLU A 51 14.78 -24.94 -8.62
C GLU A 51 14.52 -26.44 -8.84
N ASP A 52 13.46 -26.78 -9.60
CA ASP A 52 13.13 -28.16 -9.94
C ASP A 52 14.09 -28.80 -10.96
N ARG A 53 15.00 -28.03 -11.56
CA ARG A 53 16.04 -28.55 -12.46
C ARG A 53 16.86 -29.66 -11.79
N THR A 54 17.21 -29.51 -10.52
CA THR A 54 18.03 -30.50 -9.79
C THR A 54 17.29 -31.84 -9.66
N LYS A 55 15.99 -31.80 -9.33
CA LYS A 55 15.14 -32.99 -9.23
C LYS A 55 15.01 -33.70 -10.58
N GLN A 56 14.84 -32.93 -11.65
CA GLN A 56 14.71 -33.46 -13.00
C GLN A 56 16.00 -34.10 -13.50
N MET A 57 17.16 -33.49 -13.20
CA MET A 57 18.45 -34.07 -13.53
C MET A 57 18.71 -35.37 -12.76
N SER A 58 18.28 -35.46 -11.49
CA SER A 58 18.32 -36.72 -10.72
C SER A 58 17.47 -37.80 -11.38
N LEU A 59 16.24 -37.47 -11.78
CA LEU A 59 15.33 -38.42 -12.42
C LEU A 59 15.88 -38.94 -13.75
N ILE A 60 16.54 -38.08 -14.52
CA ILE A 60 17.26 -38.47 -15.74
C ILE A 60 18.42 -39.40 -15.40
N GLN A 61 19.23 -39.08 -14.39
CA GLN A 61 20.36 -39.91 -13.98
C GLN A 61 19.91 -41.30 -13.54
N ASP A 62 18.87 -41.40 -12.74
CA ASP A 62 18.31 -42.68 -12.26
C ASP A 62 17.77 -43.51 -13.43
N GLY A 63 17.03 -42.86 -14.34
CA GLY A 63 16.51 -43.50 -15.53
C GLY A 63 17.59 -44.04 -16.47
N VAL A 64 18.72 -43.32 -16.60
CA VAL A 64 19.87 -43.79 -17.39
C VAL A 64 20.62 -44.91 -16.64
N ASN A 65 20.77 -44.83 -15.32
CA ASN A 65 21.46 -45.85 -14.52
C ASN A 65 20.79 -47.22 -14.62
N ASN A 66 19.47 -47.29 -14.57
CA ASN A 66 18.72 -48.54 -14.73
C ASN A 66 19.02 -49.26 -16.06
N GLU A 67 19.35 -48.50 -17.10
CA GLU A 67 19.68 -49.04 -18.42
C GLU A 67 21.19 -49.31 -18.57
N ALA A 68 22.03 -48.47 -17.96
CA ALA A 68 23.48 -48.62 -17.94
C ALA A 68 23.97 -49.80 -17.09
N GLU A 69 23.24 -50.18 -16.03
CA GLU A 69 23.53 -51.36 -15.20
C GLU A 69 23.48 -52.66 -16.00
N LYS A 70 22.67 -52.72 -17.06
CA LYS A 70 22.63 -53.86 -17.98
C LYS A 70 23.96 -54.05 -18.71
N PHE A 71 24.76 -53.00 -18.82
CA PHE A 71 26.09 -52.99 -19.42
C PHE A 71 27.22 -53.04 -18.40
N GLY A 72 26.94 -53.16 -17.10
CA GLY A 72 27.97 -53.10 -16.05
C GLY A 72 28.54 -51.70 -15.82
N ILE A 73 27.79 -50.66 -16.21
CA ILE A 73 28.22 -49.25 -16.16
C ILE A 73 27.34 -48.48 -15.17
N LYS A 74 27.95 -47.62 -14.37
CA LYS A 74 27.24 -46.62 -13.54
C LYS A 74 27.54 -45.21 -14.02
N ILE A 75 26.49 -44.42 -14.13
CA ILE A 75 26.54 -43.00 -14.46
C ILE A 75 26.76 -42.20 -13.18
N VAL A 76 27.87 -41.46 -13.15
CA VAL A 76 28.28 -40.62 -12.02
C VAL A 76 27.58 -39.27 -12.07
N ASP A 77 27.46 -38.70 -13.28
CA ASP A 77 26.89 -37.37 -13.48
C ASP A 77 26.40 -37.23 -14.92
N VAL A 78 25.25 -36.58 -15.11
CA VAL A 78 24.70 -36.21 -16.42
C VAL A 78 24.42 -34.72 -16.37
N ARG A 79 24.88 -33.97 -17.37
CA ARG A 79 24.60 -32.53 -17.47
C ARG A 79 24.23 -32.14 -18.89
N ILE A 80 23.23 -31.29 -19.01
CA ILE A 80 22.81 -30.70 -20.28
C ILE A 80 23.72 -29.48 -20.54
N LYS A 81 24.45 -29.49 -21.65
CA LYS A 81 25.37 -28.42 -22.08
C LYS A 81 24.62 -27.31 -22.81
N ARG A 82 23.71 -27.69 -23.71
CA ARG A 82 22.82 -26.78 -24.46
C ARG A 82 21.48 -27.47 -24.70
N ALA A 83 20.42 -26.88 -24.20
CA ALA A 83 19.05 -27.16 -24.65
C ALA A 83 18.66 -25.99 -25.55
N ASP A 84 19.07 -26.03 -26.82
CA ASP A 84 18.66 -24.97 -27.74
C ASP A 84 17.19 -25.19 -28.08
N LEU A 85 16.34 -24.25 -27.66
CA LEU A 85 15.04 -24.07 -28.30
C LEU A 85 15.29 -23.57 -29.73
N PRO A 86 14.59 -24.08 -30.74
CA PRO A 86 14.56 -23.43 -32.06
C PRO A 86 14.17 -21.95 -31.86
N PRO A 87 14.88 -21.00 -32.49
CA PRO A 87 14.68 -19.56 -32.24
C PRO A 87 13.21 -19.13 -32.41
N ALA A 88 12.49 -19.73 -33.37
CA ALA A 88 11.06 -19.49 -33.62
C ALA A 88 10.14 -19.79 -32.42
N ASN A 89 10.44 -20.82 -31.60
CA ASN A 89 9.62 -21.15 -30.42
C ASN A 89 10.00 -20.31 -29.20
N SER A 90 11.24 -19.85 -29.12
CA SER A 90 11.71 -19.03 -28.01
C SER A 90 11.00 -17.67 -27.98
N GLU A 91 10.84 -17.04 -29.14
CA GLU A 91 10.25 -15.70 -29.25
C GLU A 91 8.77 -15.68 -28.82
N ALA A 92 7.99 -16.69 -29.21
CA ALA A 92 6.59 -16.82 -28.81
C ALA A 92 6.43 -16.95 -27.28
N ILE A 93 7.33 -17.70 -26.63
CA ILE A 93 7.33 -17.87 -25.17
C ILE A 93 7.75 -16.56 -24.49
N TYR A 94 8.80 -15.89 -25.00
CA TYR A 94 9.24 -14.60 -24.46
C TYR A 94 8.15 -13.53 -24.55
N ARG A 95 7.45 -13.43 -25.69
CA ARG A 95 6.32 -12.52 -25.86
C ARG A 95 5.20 -12.84 -24.85
N ARG A 96 4.85 -14.11 -24.69
CA ARG A 96 3.84 -14.53 -23.69
C ARG A 96 4.25 -14.19 -22.26
N MET A 97 5.52 -14.40 -21.90
CA MET A 97 6.03 -14.05 -20.57
C MET A 97 6.01 -12.54 -20.32
N GLN A 98 6.34 -11.72 -21.33
CA GLN A 98 6.22 -10.26 -21.23
C GLN A 98 4.76 -9.85 -21.02
N THR A 99 3.83 -10.39 -21.81
CA THR A 99 2.41 -10.07 -21.66
C THR A 99 1.86 -10.47 -20.29
N GLU A 100 2.23 -11.64 -19.76
CA GLU A 100 1.84 -12.04 -18.41
C GLU A 100 2.43 -11.12 -17.33
N ARG A 101 3.72 -10.76 -17.45
CA ARG A 101 4.37 -9.80 -16.54
C ARG A 101 3.71 -8.43 -16.58
N GLU A 102 3.34 -7.94 -17.77
CA GLU A 102 2.64 -6.67 -17.95
C GLU A 102 1.23 -6.72 -17.35
N ARG A 103 0.51 -7.83 -17.56
CA ARG A 103 -0.82 -8.06 -16.98
C ARG A 103 -0.76 -8.07 -15.46
N GLU A 104 0.18 -8.81 -14.89
CA GLU A 104 0.42 -8.89 -13.45
C GLU A 104 0.79 -7.51 -12.87
N ALA A 105 1.71 -6.79 -13.51
CA ALA A 105 2.07 -5.44 -13.10
C ALA A 105 0.89 -4.46 -13.17
N LYS A 106 0.02 -4.58 -14.18
CA LYS A 106 -1.20 -3.77 -14.32
C LYS A 106 -2.19 -4.08 -13.20
N GLU A 107 -2.37 -5.36 -12.86
CA GLU A 107 -3.23 -5.79 -11.76
C GLU A 107 -2.73 -5.24 -10.42
N PHE A 108 -1.43 -5.31 -10.14
CA PHE A 108 -0.85 -4.73 -8.93
C PHE A 108 -1.01 -3.22 -8.86
N ARG A 109 -0.80 -2.50 -9.98
CA ARG A 109 -1.04 -1.05 -10.02
C ARG A 109 -2.51 -0.69 -9.80
N ALA A 110 -3.43 -1.46 -10.37
CA ALA A 110 -4.87 -1.25 -10.19
C ALA A 110 -5.27 -1.45 -8.71
N LYS A 111 -4.82 -2.54 -8.08
CA LYS A 111 -5.04 -2.80 -6.65
C LYS A 111 -4.42 -1.71 -5.78
N GLY A 112 -3.21 -1.26 -6.11
CA GLY A 112 -2.55 -0.15 -5.42
C GLY A 112 -3.36 1.15 -5.49
N ALA A 113 -3.90 1.48 -6.67
CA ALA A 113 -4.73 2.65 -6.87
C ALA A 113 -6.07 2.56 -6.12
N GLU A 114 -6.72 1.40 -6.14
CA GLU A 114 -7.97 1.17 -5.40
C GLU A 114 -7.79 1.33 -3.89
N MET A 115 -6.73 0.73 -3.34
CA MET A 115 -6.38 0.87 -1.92
C MET A 115 -6.07 2.34 -1.57
N ALA A 116 -5.31 3.04 -2.41
CA ALA A 116 -4.99 4.44 -2.20
C ALA A 116 -6.26 5.30 -2.16
N ILE A 117 -7.16 5.15 -3.13
CA ILE A 117 -8.44 5.88 -3.18
C ILE A 117 -9.25 5.61 -1.92
N THR A 118 -9.36 4.34 -1.52
CA THR A 118 -10.10 3.94 -0.32
C THR A 118 -9.54 4.62 0.93
N ILE A 119 -8.22 4.55 1.13
CA ILE A 119 -7.54 5.16 2.28
C ILE A 119 -7.74 6.68 2.29
N THR A 120 -7.58 7.34 1.15
CA THR A 120 -7.78 8.80 1.07
C THR A 120 -9.23 9.18 1.37
N SER A 121 -10.20 8.47 0.81
CA SER A 121 -11.63 8.74 1.06
C SER A 121 -12.03 8.50 2.52
N THR A 122 -11.48 7.46 3.16
CA THR A 122 -11.71 7.22 4.59
C THR A 122 -11.07 8.31 5.44
N ALA A 123 -9.84 8.72 5.11
CA ALA A 123 -9.14 9.79 5.84
C ALA A 123 -9.86 11.13 5.70
N ASP A 124 -10.30 11.52 4.50
CA ASP A 124 -11.03 12.76 4.26
C ASP A 124 -12.37 12.78 5.02
N LYS A 125 -13.05 11.64 5.06
CA LYS A 125 -14.27 11.47 5.86
C LYS A 125 -13.99 11.65 7.35
N GLU A 126 -12.97 10.99 7.88
CA GLU A 126 -12.58 11.10 9.29
C GLU A 126 -12.21 12.53 9.68
N VAL A 127 -11.41 13.22 8.86
CA VAL A 127 -11.08 14.64 9.05
C VAL A 127 -12.34 15.49 9.12
N THR A 128 -13.28 15.28 8.20
CA THR A 128 -14.55 16.03 8.18
C THR A 128 -15.37 15.78 9.45
N VAL A 129 -15.46 14.53 9.91
CA VAL A 129 -16.17 14.16 11.14
C VAL A 129 -15.51 14.80 12.36
N ILE A 130 -14.18 14.72 12.47
CA ILE A 130 -13.42 15.31 13.60
C ILE A 130 -13.61 16.82 13.65
N LEU A 131 -13.53 17.50 12.51
CA LEU A 131 -13.75 18.95 12.43
C LEU A 131 -15.18 19.33 12.84
N ALA A 132 -16.18 18.59 12.35
CA ALA A 132 -17.58 18.83 12.71
C ALA A 132 -17.84 18.59 14.20
N GLU A 133 -17.22 17.57 14.78
CA GLU A 133 -17.35 17.26 16.20
C GLU A 133 -16.64 18.29 17.09
N ALA A 134 -15.44 18.72 16.70
CA ALA A 134 -14.72 19.81 17.36
C ALA A 134 -15.48 21.15 17.30
N GLU A 135 -16.10 21.47 16.15
CA GLU A 135 -16.91 22.68 16.02
C GLU A 135 -18.18 22.60 16.88
N LYS A 136 -18.87 21.46 16.86
CA LYS A 136 -20.02 21.21 17.73
C LYS A 136 -19.66 21.40 19.21
N GLU A 137 -18.57 20.80 19.67
CA GLU A 137 -18.11 20.91 21.06
C GLU A 137 -17.73 22.37 21.42
N SER A 138 -17.04 23.07 20.51
CA SER A 138 -16.71 24.49 20.66
C SER A 138 -17.97 25.37 20.81
N GLN A 139 -19.01 25.11 20.01
CA GLN A 139 -20.27 25.85 20.09
C GLN A 139 -21.03 25.55 21.39
N ILE A 140 -21.03 24.30 21.86
CA ILE A 140 -21.61 23.92 23.15
C ILE A 140 -20.88 24.66 24.28
N MET A 141 -19.55 24.61 24.30
CA MET A 141 -18.74 25.26 25.34
C MET A 141 -18.93 26.78 25.36
N LYS A 142 -19.03 27.41 24.17
CA LYS A 142 -19.38 28.84 24.07
C LYS A 142 -20.77 29.12 24.63
N GLY A 143 -21.76 28.32 24.26
CA GLY A 143 -23.13 28.45 24.76
C GLY A 143 -23.23 28.28 26.28
N GLU A 144 -22.51 27.32 26.85
CA GLU A 144 -22.40 27.13 28.30
C GLU A 144 -21.71 28.30 28.98
N GLY A 145 -20.63 28.81 28.38
CA GLY A 145 -19.91 30.00 28.86
C GLY A 145 -20.80 31.25 28.85
N ASP A 146 -21.54 31.49 27.78
CA ASP A 146 -22.50 32.60 27.69
C ASP A 146 -23.66 32.43 28.67
N GLY A 147 -24.13 31.19 28.87
CA GLY A 147 -25.15 30.87 29.88
C GLY A 147 -24.67 31.15 31.31
N MET A 148 -23.48 30.68 31.67
CA MET A 148 -22.85 30.95 32.97
C MET A 148 -22.60 32.45 33.17
N ARG A 149 -22.08 33.12 32.14
CA ARG A 149 -21.90 34.58 32.14
C ARG A 149 -23.24 35.26 32.43
N ASN A 150 -24.28 34.98 31.66
CA ASN A 150 -25.59 35.60 31.84
C ASN A 150 -26.19 35.32 33.21
N LYS A 151 -26.00 34.11 33.75
CA LYS A 151 -26.43 33.75 35.11
C LYS A 151 -25.72 34.59 36.18
N ILE A 152 -24.39 34.66 36.14
CA ILE A 152 -23.59 35.48 37.08
C ILE A 152 -23.98 36.96 36.95
N PHE A 153 -24.13 37.43 35.71
CA PHE A 153 -24.62 38.76 35.44
C PHE A 153 -25.98 38.96 36.11
N ALA A 154 -26.99 38.13 35.83
CA ALA A 154 -28.35 38.24 36.39
C ALA A 154 -28.37 38.21 37.92
N GLU A 155 -27.56 37.34 38.54
CA GLU A 155 -27.39 37.29 40.00
C GLU A 155 -26.78 38.58 40.56
N ALA A 156 -25.83 39.19 39.85
CA ALA A 156 -25.26 40.49 40.23
C ALA A 156 -26.28 41.64 40.02
N PHE A 157 -27.02 41.63 38.91
CA PHE A 157 -28.10 42.58 38.60
C PHE A 157 -29.21 42.56 39.66
N GLY A 158 -29.56 41.37 40.15
CA GLY A 158 -30.64 41.20 41.13
C GLY A 158 -30.35 41.74 42.53
N LYS A 159 -29.09 42.08 42.84
CA LYS A 159 -28.71 42.62 44.16
C LYS A 159 -29.11 44.09 44.34
N ASP A 160 -28.95 44.91 43.30
CA ASP A 160 -29.37 46.31 43.28
C ASP A 160 -29.61 46.77 41.82
N PRO A 161 -30.88 46.74 41.36
CA PRO A 161 -31.22 47.11 39.99
C PRO A 161 -30.96 48.59 39.66
N GLU A 162 -31.09 49.49 40.64
CA GLU A 162 -31.01 50.94 40.44
C GLU A 162 -29.55 51.39 40.30
N PHE A 163 -28.69 50.93 41.21
CA PHE A 163 -27.24 51.20 41.15
C PHE A 163 -26.61 50.67 39.87
N PHE A 164 -27.02 49.47 39.43
CA PHE A 164 -26.50 48.90 38.20
C PHE A 164 -26.95 49.69 36.96
N ALA A 165 -28.23 50.09 36.87
CA ALA A 165 -28.73 50.86 35.73
C ALA A 165 -27.94 52.17 35.55
N PHE A 166 -27.59 52.82 36.67
CA PHE A 166 -26.68 53.95 36.71
C PHE A 166 -25.26 53.59 36.26
N TYR A 167 -24.64 52.54 36.82
CA TYR A 167 -23.27 52.12 36.47
C TYR A 167 -23.11 51.72 34.99
N ARG A 168 -24.09 51.02 34.41
CA ARG A 168 -24.09 50.66 32.99
C ARG A 168 -24.26 51.88 32.09
N ALA A 169 -25.09 52.84 32.48
CA ALA A 169 -25.19 54.11 31.78
C ALA A 169 -23.85 54.85 31.79
N MET A 170 -23.18 54.93 32.94
CA MET A 170 -21.84 55.52 33.05
C MET A 170 -20.79 54.83 32.17
N GLN A 171 -20.75 53.49 32.16
CA GLN A 171 -19.84 52.74 31.27
C GLN A 171 -20.16 52.94 29.78
N ALA A 172 -21.43 53.04 29.43
CA ALA A 172 -21.84 53.33 28.05
C ALA A 172 -21.39 54.74 27.64
N TYR A 173 -21.52 55.73 28.54
CA TYR A 173 -21.02 57.08 28.32
C TYR A 173 -19.50 57.10 28.17
N GLU A 174 -18.78 56.41 29.05
CA GLU A 174 -17.32 56.26 28.97
C GLU A 174 -16.89 55.69 27.60
N LYS A 175 -17.47 54.57 27.17
CA LYS A 175 -17.13 53.96 25.88
C LYS A 175 -17.53 54.81 24.68
N ALA A 176 -18.68 55.49 24.73
CA ALA A 176 -19.19 56.28 23.62
C ALA A 176 -18.47 57.63 23.47
N LEU A 177 -17.97 58.21 24.57
CA LEU A 177 -17.40 59.56 24.59
C LEU A 177 -15.86 59.59 24.54
N ILE A 178 -15.16 58.46 24.70
CA ILE A 178 -13.69 58.38 24.65
C ILE A 178 -13.11 58.42 23.22
N GLY A 179 -13.94 58.24 22.19
CA GLY A 179 -13.52 58.37 20.79
C GLY A 179 -13.63 59.81 20.29
N GLY A 180 -12.54 60.57 20.28
CA GLY A 180 -12.48 62.01 19.92
C GLY A 180 -12.94 62.41 18.51
N GLU A 181 -13.45 61.48 17.71
CA GLU A 181 -13.96 61.72 16.34
C GLU A 181 -15.49 61.61 16.22
N THR A 182 -16.21 61.24 17.30
CA THR A 182 -17.67 61.04 17.23
C THR A 182 -18.41 62.30 17.65
N SER A 183 -18.92 63.06 16.68
CA SER A 183 -19.88 64.15 16.93
C SER A 183 -21.28 63.56 17.09
N LEU A 184 -21.83 63.62 18.30
CA LEU A 184 -23.11 63.00 18.65
C LEU A 184 -24.19 64.08 18.79
N ILE A 185 -25.16 64.10 17.87
CA ILE A 185 -26.32 65.01 17.93
C ILE A 185 -27.45 64.27 18.66
N LEU A 186 -27.68 64.63 19.92
CA LEU A 186 -28.73 64.03 20.74
C LEU A 186 -29.70 65.12 21.23
N SER A 187 -30.99 64.78 21.27
CA SER A 187 -31.99 65.62 21.91
C SER A 187 -31.78 65.64 23.44
N PRO A 188 -31.95 66.78 24.12
CA PRO A 188 -31.81 66.90 25.57
C PRO A 188 -32.70 65.97 26.40
N ASP A 189 -33.83 65.53 25.82
CA ASP A 189 -34.80 64.62 26.45
C ASP A 189 -34.55 63.13 26.13
N SER A 190 -33.40 62.78 25.55
CA SER A 190 -33.07 61.39 25.20
C SER A 190 -32.94 60.51 26.44
N GLU A 191 -33.40 59.26 26.36
CA GLU A 191 -33.18 58.24 27.40
C GLU A 191 -31.68 58.05 27.72
N PHE A 192 -30.81 58.41 26.78
CA PHE A 192 -29.36 58.42 26.95
C PHE A 192 -28.86 59.44 27.98
N PHE A 193 -29.66 60.40 28.45
CA PHE A 193 -29.25 61.34 29.51
C PHE A 193 -30.12 61.24 30.77
N LYS A 194 -30.90 60.16 30.91
CA LYS A 194 -31.84 59.93 32.02
C LYS A 194 -31.23 60.16 33.41
N PHE A 195 -29.94 59.87 33.59
CA PHE A 195 -29.21 60.05 34.86
C PHE A 195 -28.44 61.38 34.98
N PHE A 196 -28.26 62.15 33.90
CA PHE A 196 -27.64 63.48 33.94
C PHE A 196 -28.66 64.61 34.16
N GLY A 197 -29.96 64.29 34.05
CA GLY A 197 -31.05 65.19 34.35
C GLY A 197 -31.32 66.19 33.22
N ASN A 198 -32.59 66.56 33.05
CA ASN A 198 -33.05 67.57 32.10
C ASN A 198 -32.32 68.89 32.35
N ILE A 199 -31.23 69.13 31.62
CA ILE A 199 -30.59 70.44 31.55
C ILE A 199 -31.56 71.32 30.78
N LYS A 200 -32.42 72.05 31.51
CA LYS A 200 -33.26 73.09 30.90
C LYS A 200 -32.35 74.03 30.12
N PRO A 201 -32.55 74.22 28.81
CA PRO A 201 -31.77 75.19 28.07
C PRO A 201 -32.07 76.57 28.66
N LYS A 202 -31.02 77.31 29.02
CA LYS A 202 -31.16 78.74 29.28
C LYS A 202 -31.55 79.39 27.94
N SER A 203 -32.79 79.87 27.87
CA SER A 203 -33.25 80.76 26.81
C SER A 203 -32.45 82.07 26.90
N GLU A 204 -31.63 82.34 25.89
CA GLU A 204 -31.22 83.71 25.53
C GLU A 204 -32.32 84.38 24.70
#